data_AF-A0AAU7SS44-F1
#
_entry.id   AF-A0AAU7SS44-F1
#
_cell.length_a   1.000
_cell.length_b   1.000
_cell.length_c   1.000
_cell.angle_alpha   90.00
_cell.angle_beta   90.00
_cell.angle_gamma   90.00
#
_symmetry.space_group_name_H-M   'P 1'
#
loop_
_entity.id
_entity.type
_entity.pdbx_description
1 polymer ?
#
loop_
_entity_poly.entity_id
_entity_poly.type
_entity_poly.pdbx_seq_one_letter_code
_entity_poly.pdbx_strand_id
1 'polypeptide(L)'
;MGKEQHTLMTIVVSHPYTVEEIEADPEKRREVERWEALNVAWARRELGDDLRAVVRHTDERQWHLHIYGLPGDPEMRASLFHPGQVAKAAVLAAGPVEGEDDKAMRRRSDRAYKDAMREWQDGYFRAVGMPAGLTRLGPAQRRLSRVEWHQERHQAQALKVVQEEAAALKEKADVFARQVGEKAAHLRADAARRADAAKAAIVAAQAAERRAKEREETARRAMAEAERATSAARRLTGLGGALRGLWDGLRRSRVAARIVEELRPTVERWQQAEAAAAARAAVESDRRQQAEKRASALSASAAELGAQRDELRARLSRYEPAAVAPVPPRPQP
;
A
#
# COMPACT_ATOMS: atom_id res chain seq x y z
N MET A 1 36.53 45.00 2.96
CA MET A 1 36.29 43.60 2.52
C MET A 1 37.61 42.88 2.69
N GLY A 2 37.90 42.17 3.78
CA GLY A 2 37.16 41.05 4.38
C GLY A 2 38.17 39.89 4.40
N LYS A 3 39.17 39.94 5.30
CA LYS A 3 40.39 39.13 5.22
C LYS A 3 40.20 37.66 5.63
N GLU A 4 39.06 37.29 6.20
CA GLU A 4 38.81 35.94 6.73
C GLU A 4 37.41 35.51 6.30
N GLN A 5 37.34 34.56 5.36
CA GLN A 5 36.11 33.93 4.89
C GLN A 5 36.16 32.45 5.28
N HIS A 6 35.12 31.96 5.96
CA HIS A 6 35.00 30.53 6.22
C HIS A 6 34.57 29.83 4.93
N THR A 7 35.41 28.92 4.44
CA THR A 7 35.22 28.21 3.17
C THR A 7 34.85 26.74 3.31
N LEU A 8 35.06 26.15 4.49
CA LEU A 8 34.78 24.75 4.78
C LEU A 8 33.89 24.60 6.01
N MET A 9 32.84 23.79 5.90
CA MET A 9 32.08 23.30 7.05
C MET A 9 32.59 21.91 7.41
N THR A 10 32.88 21.72 8.69
CA THR A 10 33.28 20.42 9.24
C THR A 10 32.32 20.06 10.37
N ILE A 11 31.69 18.90 10.27
CA ILE A 11 30.88 18.31 11.33
C ILE A 11 31.63 17.08 11.85
N VAL A 12 31.77 16.97 13.16
CA VAL A 12 32.39 15.82 13.82
C VAL A 12 31.35 15.13 14.69
N VAL A 13 31.20 13.82 14.50
CA VAL A 13 30.29 12.98 15.28
C VAL A 13 31.06 11.78 15.83
N SER A 14 30.93 11.52 17.12
CA SER A 14 31.64 10.42 17.81
C SER A 14 30.64 9.45 18.40
N HIS A 15 30.90 8.16 18.24
CA HIS A 15 30.18 7.11 18.92
C HIS A 15 30.69 6.98 20.37
N PRO A 16 29.85 6.55 21.35
CA PRO A 16 30.30 6.32 22.72
C PRO A 16 31.16 5.05 22.91
N TYR A 17 31.12 4.11 21.97
CA TYR A 17 31.96 2.90 22.03
C TYR A 17 33.37 3.21 21.56
N THR A 18 34.35 2.65 22.27
CA THR A 18 35.74 2.70 21.82
C THR A 18 35.95 1.78 20.63
N VAL A 19 37.00 2.05 19.85
CA VAL A 19 37.40 1.18 18.74
C VAL A 19 37.66 -0.25 19.23
N GLU A 20 38.34 -0.39 20.37
CA GLU A 20 38.61 -1.70 21.01
C GLU A 20 37.32 -2.47 21.34
N GLU A 21 36.29 -1.80 21.87
CA GLU A 21 35.00 -2.42 22.19
C GLU A 21 34.29 -2.91 20.92
N ILE A 22 34.42 -2.18 19.82
CA ILE A 22 33.80 -2.50 18.52
C ILE A 22 34.52 -3.67 17.84
N GLU A 23 35.85 -3.72 17.96
CA GLU A 23 36.64 -4.82 17.42
C GLU A 23 36.41 -6.13 18.16
N ALA A 24 36.20 -6.06 19.48
CA ALA A 24 35.94 -7.23 20.31
C ALA A 24 34.52 -7.81 20.15
N ASP A 25 33.55 -7.02 19.68
CA ASP A 25 32.13 -7.39 19.70
C ASP A 25 31.44 -7.14 18.34
N PRO A 26 31.11 -8.20 17.58
CA PRO A 26 30.41 -8.09 16.31
C PRO A 26 29.04 -7.40 16.39
N GLU A 27 28.35 -7.45 17.53
CA GLU A 27 27.06 -6.77 17.70
C GLU A 27 27.27 -5.26 17.77
N LYS A 28 28.23 -4.80 18.57
CA LYS A 28 28.59 -3.37 18.63
C LYS A 28 29.07 -2.85 17.29
N ARG A 29 29.80 -3.66 16.51
CA ARG A 29 30.17 -3.32 15.13
C ARG A 29 28.95 -3.06 14.27
N ARG A 30 27.94 -3.94 14.30
CA ARG A 30 26.69 -3.74 13.53
C ARG A 30 25.94 -2.49 13.98
N GLU A 31 25.93 -2.18 15.28
CA GLU A 31 25.31 -0.95 15.79
C GLU A 31 26.03 0.31 15.28
N VAL A 32 27.36 0.30 15.30
CA VAL A 32 28.17 1.41 14.80
C VAL A 32 28.02 1.58 13.30
N GLU A 33 28.06 0.50 12.52
CA GLU A 33 27.83 0.55 11.07
C GLU A 33 26.45 1.12 10.73
N ARG A 34 25.41 0.77 11.50
CA ARG A 34 24.08 1.39 11.39
C ARG A 34 24.13 2.88 11.73
N TRP A 35 24.80 3.26 12.81
CA TRP A 35 25.00 4.67 13.19
C TRP A 35 25.75 5.46 12.11
N GLU A 36 26.75 4.88 11.47
CA GLU A 36 27.45 5.50 10.33
C GLU A 36 26.51 5.75 9.15
N ALA A 37 25.72 4.73 8.77
CA ALA A 37 24.76 4.85 7.69
C ALA A 37 23.72 5.96 7.96
N LEU A 38 23.24 6.07 9.21
CA LEU A 38 22.34 7.14 9.64
C LEU A 38 23.00 8.53 9.51
N ASN A 39 24.26 8.67 9.92
CA ASN A 39 25.01 9.91 9.79
C ASN A 39 25.26 10.31 8.33
N VAL A 40 25.65 9.36 7.48
CA VAL A 40 25.83 9.62 6.04
C VAL A 40 24.50 10.05 5.40
N ALA A 41 23.40 9.38 5.74
CA ALA A 41 22.08 9.72 5.23
C ALA A 41 21.63 11.11 5.72
N TRP A 42 21.90 11.45 6.97
CA TRP A 42 21.64 12.78 7.52
C TRP A 42 22.50 13.85 6.87
N ALA A 43 23.80 13.65 6.76
CA ALA A 43 24.72 14.61 6.11
C ALA A 43 24.33 14.91 4.66
N ARG A 44 23.90 13.89 3.90
CA ARG A 44 23.37 14.07 2.54
C ARG A 44 22.13 14.95 2.49
N ARG A 45 21.25 14.86 3.50
CA ARG A 45 20.06 15.74 3.57
C ARG A 45 20.41 17.16 3.99
N GLU A 46 21.34 17.33 4.94
CA GLU A 46 21.70 18.65 5.46
C GLU A 46 22.55 19.47 4.48
N LEU A 47 23.50 18.82 3.80
CA LEU A 47 24.47 19.48 2.93
C LEU A 47 24.15 19.30 1.44
N GLY A 48 23.24 18.38 1.07
CA GLY A 48 22.86 18.16 -0.32
C GLY A 48 24.07 17.90 -1.23
N ASP A 49 24.12 18.60 -2.35
CA ASP A 49 25.20 18.52 -3.35
C ASP A 49 26.54 19.10 -2.84
N ASP A 50 26.53 19.81 -1.72
CA ASP A 50 27.73 20.41 -1.13
C ASP A 50 28.50 19.45 -0.20
N LEU A 51 27.95 18.26 0.10
CA LEU A 51 28.67 17.22 0.82
C LEU A 51 29.82 16.67 -0.04
N ARG A 52 31.06 16.74 0.48
CA ARG A 52 32.25 16.28 -0.27
C ARG A 52 32.81 14.96 0.22
N ALA A 53 32.90 14.80 1.54
CA ALA A 53 33.49 13.60 2.12
C ALA A 53 32.90 13.31 3.49
N VAL A 54 32.81 12.01 3.79
CA VAL A 54 32.60 11.48 5.14
C VAL A 54 33.75 10.52 5.39
N VAL A 55 34.62 10.88 6.33
CA VAL A 55 35.85 10.14 6.66
C VAL A 55 35.66 9.51 8.02
N ARG A 56 35.84 8.19 8.07
CA ARG A 56 35.79 7.41 9.31
C ARG A 56 37.18 7.31 9.92
N HIS A 57 37.26 7.58 11.21
CA HIS A 57 38.47 7.43 12.02
C HIS A 57 38.30 6.26 13.00
N THR A 58 39.26 5.33 12.94
CA THR A 58 39.34 4.14 13.80
C THR A 58 40.74 3.98 14.40
N ASP A 59 41.61 4.96 14.19
CA ASP A 59 42.99 5.05 14.66
C ASP A 59 43.11 5.82 15.98
N GLU A 60 41.99 6.32 16.50
CA GLU A 60 41.87 6.98 17.79
C GLU A 60 41.05 6.14 18.78
N ARG A 61 40.99 6.59 20.05
CA ARG A 61 40.24 5.87 21.10
C ARG A 61 38.76 5.68 20.74
N GLN A 62 38.13 6.72 20.20
CA GLN A 62 36.70 6.73 19.90
C GLN A 62 36.48 6.58 18.40
N TRP A 63 35.48 5.78 18.04
CA TRP A 63 35.04 5.66 16.66
C TRP A 63 34.25 6.92 16.27
N HIS A 64 34.74 7.67 15.28
CA HIS A 64 34.13 8.95 14.92
C HIS A 64 34.22 9.24 13.42
N LEU A 65 33.37 10.15 12.95
CA LEU A 65 33.33 10.59 11.56
C LEU A 65 33.63 12.08 11.48
N HIS A 66 34.43 12.43 10.48
CA HIS A 66 34.58 13.79 9.97
C HIS A 66 33.74 13.94 8.69
N ILE A 67 32.82 14.90 8.69
CA ILE A 67 31.92 15.19 7.58
C ILE A 67 32.27 16.57 7.05
N TYR A 68 32.60 16.64 5.76
CA TYR A 68 33.08 17.86 5.11
C TYR A 68 32.07 18.38 4.09
N GLY A 69 31.57 19.60 4.32
CA GLY A 69 30.71 20.34 3.41
C GLY A 69 31.47 21.51 2.78
N LEU A 70 31.46 21.60 1.46
CA LEU A 70 32.11 22.66 0.69
C LEU A 70 31.06 23.38 -0.16
N PRO A 71 30.78 24.67 0.12
CA PRO A 71 29.75 25.42 -0.60
C PRO A 71 29.98 25.41 -2.11
N GLY A 72 28.93 25.14 -2.87
CA GLY A 72 28.93 25.27 -4.33
C GLY A 72 28.81 26.72 -4.80
N ASP A 73 28.54 27.67 -3.89
CA ASP A 73 28.46 29.08 -4.23
C ASP A 73 29.85 29.67 -4.56
N PRO A 74 29.97 30.59 -5.55
CA PRO A 74 31.27 31.13 -5.95
C PRO A 74 32.01 31.93 -4.85
N GLU A 75 31.29 32.42 -3.84
CA GLU A 75 31.87 33.14 -2.70
C GLU A 75 32.36 32.18 -1.60
N MET A 76 32.11 30.86 -1.75
CA MET A 76 32.53 29.79 -0.86
C MET A 76 32.10 30.04 0.59
N ARG A 77 30.83 30.37 0.81
CA ARG A 77 30.36 30.87 2.12
C ARG A 77 29.89 29.75 3.05
N ALA A 78 30.82 29.11 3.74
CA ALA A 78 30.50 28.02 4.68
C ALA A 78 29.64 28.45 5.88
N SER A 79 29.58 29.75 6.19
CA SER A 79 28.66 30.29 7.20
C SER A 79 27.19 30.06 6.87
N LEU A 80 26.85 29.87 5.59
CA LEU A 80 25.50 29.56 5.14
C LEU A 80 25.05 28.16 5.57
N PHE A 81 25.98 27.24 5.86
CA PHE A 81 25.66 25.92 6.42
C PHE A 81 25.39 25.95 7.92
N HIS A 82 25.64 27.06 8.61
CA HIS A 82 25.46 27.14 10.06
C HIS A 82 24.10 27.77 10.38
N PRO A 83 23.06 27.00 10.80
CA PRO A 83 21.69 27.50 10.93
C PRO A 83 21.57 28.67 11.89
N GLY A 84 22.33 28.63 13.00
CA GLY A 84 22.39 29.75 13.94
C GLY A 84 22.90 31.06 13.33
N GLN A 85 23.96 31.01 12.49
CA GLN A 85 24.52 32.20 11.86
C GLN A 85 23.55 32.76 10.81
N VAL A 86 22.91 31.88 10.03
CA VAL A 86 21.87 32.26 9.08
C VAL A 86 20.69 32.94 9.78
N ALA A 87 20.16 32.35 10.85
CA ALA A 87 19.06 32.92 11.62
C ALA A 87 19.42 34.27 12.25
N LYS A 88 20.64 34.39 12.81
CA LYS A 88 21.14 35.65 13.36
C LYS A 88 21.27 36.73 12.28
N ALA A 89 21.85 36.38 11.14
CA ALA A 89 22.03 37.31 10.02
C ALA A 89 20.68 37.80 9.46
N ALA A 90 19.68 36.91 9.37
CA ALA A 90 18.33 37.29 8.94
C ALA A 90 17.69 38.32 9.88
N VAL A 91 17.82 38.15 11.19
CA VAL A 91 17.32 39.12 12.18
C VAL A 91 18.03 40.47 12.05
N LEU A 92 19.35 40.47 11.89
CA LEU A 92 20.12 41.71 11.75
C LEU A 92 19.83 42.43 10.43
N ALA A 93 19.63 41.68 9.34
CA ALA A 93 19.28 42.23 8.03
C ALA A 93 17.87 42.85 8.01
N ALA A 94 16.93 42.29 8.79
CA ALA A 94 15.59 42.86 8.95
C ALA A 94 15.58 44.18 9.75
N GLY A 95 16.65 44.46 10.51
CA GLY A 95 16.76 45.66 11.34
C GLY A 95 15.91 45.62 12.62
N PRO A 96 15.89 46.73 13.38
CA PRO A 96 15.08 46.87 14.58
C PRO A 96 13.59 46.93 14.23
N VAL A 97 12.74 46.32 15.09
CA VAL A 97 11.29 46.53 15.00
C VAL A 97 10.88 47.86 15.65
N GLU A 98 9.65 48.33 15.41
CA GLU A 98 9.18 49.60 15.96
C GLU A 98 9.31 49.63 17.50
N GLY A 99 9.99 50.67 18.01
CA GLY A 99 10.28 50.81 19.44
C GLY A 99 11.43 49.94 19.98
N GLU A 100 12.12 49.18 19.14
CA GLU A 100 13.27 48.36 19.52
C GLU A 100 14.59 49.13 19.39
N ASP A 101 15.41 49.12 20.44
CA ASP A 101 16.77 49.64 20.37
C ASP A 101 17.78 48.59 19.83
N ASP A 102 18.97 49.04 19.46
CA ASP A 102 20.03 48.15 18.95
C ASP A 102 20.38 47.00 19.91
N LYS A 103 20.23 47.22 21.22
CA LYS A 103 20.55 46.23 22.25
C LYS A 103 19.50 45.13 22.29
N ALA A 104 18.23 45.50 22.18
CA ALA A 104 17.10 44.58 22.08
C ALA A 104 17.17 43.78 20.78
N MET A 105 17.46 44.43 19.64
CA MET A 105 17.69 43.73 18.37
C MET A 105 18.81 42.70 18.48
N ARG A 106 19.95 43.06 19.08
CA ARG A 106 21.07 42.12 19.30
C ARG A 106 20.65 40.92 20.14
N ARG A 107 19.93 41.13 21.24
CA ARG A 107 19.40 40.04 22.08
C ARG A 107 18.41 39.15 21.31
N ARG A 108 17.55 39.73 20.48
CA ARG A 108 16.63 38.99 19.61
C ARG A 108 17.40 38.14 18.59
N SER A 109 18.46 38.69 17.99
CA SER A 109 19.33 37.97 17.06
C SER A 109 20.08 36.80 17.72
N ASP A 110 20.56 36.99 18.96
CA ASP A 110 21.22 35.94 19.73
C ASP A 110 20.24 34.85 20.19
N ARG A 111 18.98 35.21 20.43
CA ARG A 111 17.90 34.25 20.70
C ARG A 111 17.61 33.40 19.46
N ALA A 112 17.44 34.04 18.30
CA ALA A 112 17.22 33.34 17.04
C ALA A 112 18.37 32.37 16.72
N TYR A 113 19.62 32.77 16.96
CA TYR A 113 20.78 31.88 16.86
C TYR A 113 20.63 30.64 17.74
N LYS A 114 20.33 30.82 19.03
CA LYS A 114 20.24 29.72 20.00
C LYS A 114 19.08 28.77 19.68
N ASP A 115 17.95 29.32 19.25
CA ASP A 115 16.77 28.52 18.93
C ASP A 115 17.02 27.71 17.64
N ALA A 116 17.63 28.30 16.61
CA ALA A 116 18.02 27.58 15.40
C ALA A 116 19.03 26.47 15.69
N MET A 117 20.00 26.70 16.58
CA MET A 117 20.96 25.66 16.98
C MET A 117 20.34 24.54 17.81
N ARG A 118 19.35 24.86 18.65
CA ARG A 118 18.59 23.83 19.39
C ARG A 118 17.81 22.95 18.42
N GLU A 119 17.08 23.56 17.49
CA GLU A 119 16.30 22.83 16.49
C GLU A 119 17.20 21.96 15.60
N TRP A 120 18.36 22.47 15.18
CA TRP A 120 19.31 21.68 14.39
C TRP A 120 19.82 20.44 15.14
N GLN A 121 20.18 20.59 16.41
CA GLN A 121 20.59 19.45 17.25
C GLN A 121 19.43 18.48 17.54
N ASP A 122 18.20 18.99 17.69
CA ASP A 122 17.01 18.16 17.88
C ASP A 122 16.66 17.40 16.60
N GLY A 123 16.85 18.02 15.43
CA GLY A 123 16.78 17.37 14.12
C GLY A 123 17.79 16.24 13.97
N TYR A 124 19.06 16.49 14.31
CA TYR A 124 20.10 15.46 14.33
C TYR A 124 19.74 14.30 15.28
N PHE A 125 19.25 14.61 16.48
CA PHE A 125 18.83 13.59 17.43
C PHE A 125 17.68 12.73 16.89
N ARG A 126 16.66 13.35 16.27
CA ARG A 126 15.56 12.60 15.65
C ARG A 126 16.01 11.74 14.48
N ALA A 127 16.97 12.23 13.70
CA ALA A 127 17.46 11.56 12.50
C ALA A 127 18.47 10.44 12.76
N VAL A 128 19.31 10.59 13.79
CA VAL A 128 20.48 9.74 14.05
C VAL A 128 20.48 9.22 15.48
N GLY A 129 20.44 10.11 16.46
CA GLY A 129 20.62 9.74 17.88
C GLY A 129 19.58 8.74 18.37
N MET A 130 18.29 9.06 18.21
CA MET A 130 17.18 8.23 18.65
C MET A 130 17.12 6.89 17.89
N PRO A 131 17.23 6.83 16.55
CA PRO A 131 17.33 5.55 15.82
C PRO A 131 18.56 4.72 16.18
N ALA A 132 19.64 5.35 16.66
CA ALA A 132 20.83 4.65 17.15
C ALA A 132 20.75 4.28 18.65
N GLY A 133 19.67 4.63 19.35
CA GLY A 133 19.52 4.38 20.79
C GLY A 133 20.43 5.25 21.67
N LEU A 134 20.88 6.37 21.16
CA LEU A 134 21.68 7.37 21.89
C LEU A 134 20.76 8.40 22.56
N THR A 135 21.26 9.12 23.56
CA THR A 135 20.52 10.20 24.23
C THR A 135 20.81 11.55 23.58
N ARG A 136 19.86 12.50 23.68
CA ARG A 136 20.00 13.87 23.14
C ARG A 136 20.99 14.71 23.94
N LEU A 137 21.00 14.53 25.25
CA LEU A 137 21.83 15.25 26.19
C LEU A 137 22.65 14.25 27.00
N GLY A 138 23.88 14.64 27.31
CA GLY A 138 24.75 13.89 28.22
C GLY A 138 24.46 14.22 29.69
N PRO A 139 25.02 13.44 30.63
CA PRO A 139 24.73 13.55 32.05
C PRO A 139 25.18 14.88 32.66
N ALA A 140 26.30 15.45 32.17
CA ALA A 140 26.84 16.72 32.65
C ALA A 140 25.90 17.91 32.37
N GLN A 141 25.24 17.91 31.21
CA GLN A 141 24.25 18.94 30.84
C GLN A 141 23.00 18.87 31.73
N ARG A 142 22.59 17.65 32.11
CA ARG A 142 21.38 17.41 32.90
C ARG A 142 21.64 17.31 34.42
N ARG A 143 22.90 17.39 34.86
CA ARG A 143 23.35 17.19 36.25
C ARG A 143 22.83 15.88 36.86
N LEU A 144 22.81 14.81 36.06
CA LEU A 144 22.28 13.51 36.49
C LEU A 144 23.29 12.74 37.33
N SER A 145 22.78 11.99 38.31
CA SER A 145 23.54 10.96 38.99
C SER A 145 23.88 9.80 38.05
N ARG A 146 24.82 8.95 38.46
CA ARG A 146 25.22 7.76 37.69
C ARG A 146 24.05 6.81 37.44
N VAL A 147 23.14 6.65 38.41
CA VAL A 147 21.98 5.77 38.30
C VAL A 147 20.96 6.32 37.31
N GLU A 148 20.62 7.61 37.42
CA GLU A 148 19.70 8.27 36.49
C GLU A 148 20.24 8.26 35.06
N TRP A 149 21.56 8.45 34.89
CA TRP A 149 22.20 8.36 33.59
C TRP A 149 22.12 6.95 32.99
N HIS A 150 22.32 5.91 33.81
CA HIS A 150 22.17 4.53 33.36
C HIS A 150 20.72 4.22 32.92
N GLN A 151 19.73 4.70 33.68
CA GLN A 151 18.31 4.58 33.34
C GLN A 151 17.98 5.30 32.02
N GLU A 152 18.51 6.51 31.79
CA GLU A 152 18.27 7.26 30.55
C GLU A 152 18.87 6.54 29.33
N ARG A 153 20.08 5.99 29.47
CA ARG A 153 20.69 5.16 28.41
C ARG A 153 19.85 3.92 28.10
N HIS A 154 19.36 3.23 29.14
CA HIS A 154 18.50 2.08 28.96
C HIS A 154 17.17 2.46 28.29
N GLN A 155 16.58 3.59 28.65
CA GLN A 155 15.37 4.11 27.99
C GLN A 155 15.60 4.44 26.52
N ALA A 156 16.74 5.04 26.17
CA ALA A 156 17.09 5.33 24.78
C ALA A 156 17.27 4.03 23.96
N GLN A 157 17.90 3.01 24.53
CA GLN A 157 18.01 1.69 23.90
C GLN A 157 16.65 1.00 23.74
N ALA A 158 15.79 1.05 24.76
CA ALA A 158 14.44 0.50 24.67
C ALA A 158 13.60 1.19 23.59
N LEU A 159 13.74 2.51 23.45
CA LEU A 159 13.05 3.28 22.40
C LEU A 159 13.52 2.89 21.00
N LYS A 160 14.82 2.62 20.80
CA LYS A 160 15.35 2.08 19.54
C LYS A 160 14.67 0.78 19.17
N VAL A 161 14.58 -0.17 20.10
CA VAL A 161 13.93 -1.48 19.84
C VAL A 161 12.48 -1.31 19.42
N VAL A 162 11.72 -0.47 20.14
CA VAL A 162 10.31 -0.17 19.80
C VAL A 162 10.18 0.44 18.39
N GLN A 163 11.12 1.31 18.00
CA GLN A 163 11.11 1.88 16.63
C GLN A 163 11.43 0.86 15.56
N GLU A 164 12.39 -0.04 15.81
CA GLU A 164 12.72 -1.12 14.88
C GLU A 164 11.54 -2.07 14.69
N GLU A 165 10.85 -2.44 15.76
CA GLU A 165 9.62 -3.23 15.72
C GLU A 165 8.49 -2.51 14.96
N ALA A 166 8.29 -1.22 15.23
CA ALA A 166 7.29 -0.41 14.55
C ALA A 166 7.59 -0.27 13.04
N ALA A 167 8.86 -0.10 12.67
CA ALA A 167 9.28 -0.05 11.28
C ALA A 167 9.04 -1.38 10.56
N ALA A 168 9.41 -2.50 11.21
CA ALA A 168 9.16 -3.85 10.66
C ALA A 168 7.66 -4.14 10.52
N LEU A 169 6.84 -3.69 11.48
CA LEU A 169 5.39 -3.82 11.39
C LEU A 169 4.81 -2.99 10.23
N LYS A 170 5.29 -1.76 10.04
CA LYS A 170 4.89 -0.90 8.93
C LYS A 170 5.22 -1.52 7.58
N GLU A 171 6.43 -2.05 7.41
CA GLU A 171 6.82 -2.73 6.18
C GLU A 171 5.91 -3.94 5.89
N LYS A 172 5.63 -4.77 6.90
CA LYS A 172 4.68 -5.88 6.76
C LYS A 172 3.28 -5.39 6.39
N ALA A 173 2.82 -4.29 6.97
CA ALA A 173 1.53 -3.69 6.65
C ALA A 173 1.49 -3.16 5.21
N ASP A 174 2.56 -2.53 4.73
CA ASP A 174 2.68 -2.04 3.36
C ASP A 174 2.68 -3.19 2.34
N VAL A 175 3.41 -4.28 2.63
CA VAL A 175 3.39 -5.49 1.79
C VAL A 175 1.99 -6.11 1.76
N PHE A 176 1.34 -6.23 2.91
CA PHE A 176 -0.02 -6.74 3.00
C PHE A 176 -1.02 -5.87 2.23
N ALA A 177 -0.92 -4.55 2.37
CA ALA A 177 -1.77 -3.60 1.64
C ALA A 177 -1.61 -3.74 0.13
N ARG A 178 -0.37 -3.91 -0.38
CA ARG A 178 -0.11 -4.19 -1.80
C ARG A 178 -0.76 -5.50 -2.25
N GLN A 179 -0.58 -6.58 -1.49
CA GLN A 179 -1.18 -7.89 -1.81
C GLN A 179 -2.72 -7.85 -1.83
N VAL A 180 -3.33 -7.13 -0.89
CA VAL A 180 -4.78 -6.93 -0.86
C VAL A 180 -5.23 -6.11 -2.07
N GLY A 181 -4.49 -5.05 -2.41
CA GLY A 181 -4.75 -4.24 -3.60
C GLY A 181 -4.71 -5.05 -4.90
N GLU A 182 -3.69 -5.89 -5.07
CA GLU A 182 -3.53 -6.78 -6.22
C GLU A 182 -4.65 -7.82 -6.31
N LYS A 183 -4.99 -8.48 -5.20
CA LYS A 183 -6.11 -9.44 -5.15
C LYS A 183 -7.45 -8.77 -5.46
N ALA A 184 -7.69 -7.58 -4.93
CA ALA A 184 -8.89 -6.80 -5.22
C ALA A 184 -8.97 -6.41 -6.70
N ALA A 185 -7.84 -6.03 -7.32
CA ALA A 185 -7.77 -5.74 -8.75
C ALA A 185 -8.08 -6.99 -9.59
N HIS A 186 -7.51 -8.16 -9.24
CA HIS A 186 -7.79 -9.42 -9.92
C HIS A 186 -9.27 -9.81 -9.83
N LEU A 187 -9.87 -9.72 -8.62
CA LEU A 187 -11.29 -10.02 -8.43
C LEU A 187 -12.20 -9.08 -9.22
N ARG A 188 -11.87 -7.79 -9.29
CA ARG A 188 -12.62 -6.83 -10.12
C ARG A 188 -12.51 -7.17 -11.61
N ALA A 189 -11.32 -7.52 -12.07
CA ALA A 189 -11.11 -7.94 -13.46
C ALA A 189 -11.87 -9.24 -13.78
N ASP A 190 -11.88 -10.21 -12.89
CA ASP A 190 -12.65 -11.46 -13.03
C ASP A 190 -14.16 -11.19 -13.07
N ALA A 191 -14.65 -10.33 -12.17
CA ALA A 191 -16.06 -9.95 -12.11
C ALA A 191 -16.49 -9.23 -13.41
N ALA A 192 -15.65 -8.32 -13.93
CA ALA A 192 -15.88 -7.66 -15.21
C ALA A 192 -15.97 -8.67 -16.36
N ARG A 193 -15.00 -9.60 -16.46
CA ARG A 193 -15.02 -10.66 -17.50
C ARG A 193 -16.26 -11.53 -17.42
N ARG A 194 -16.70 -11.90 -16.21
CA ARG A 194 -17.94 -12.67 -16.00
C ARG A 194 -19.18 -11.88 -16.39
N ALA A 195 -19.23 -10.58 -16.07
CA ALA A 195 -20.33 -9.72 -16.46
C ALA A 195 -20.42 -9.58 -17.99
N ASP A 196 -19.29 -9.41 -18.67
CA ASP A 196 -19.26 -9.31 -20.14
C ASP A 196 -19.64 -10.65 -20.80
N ALA A 197 -19.16 -11.77 -20.27
CA ALA A 197 -19.57 -13.10 -20.73
C ALA A 197 -21.08 -13.34 -20.53
N ALA A 198 -21.65 -12.91 -19.41
CA ALA A 198 -23.08 -13.01 -19.15
C ALA A 198 -23.90 -12.16 -20.14
N LYS A 199 -23.47 -10.92 -20.43
CA LYS A 199 -24.11 -10.07 -21.44
C LYS A 199 -24.05 -10.72 -22.83
N ALA A 200 -22.90 -11.26 -23.22
CA ALA A 200 -22.74 -11.96 -24.50
C ALA A 200 -23.66 -13.19 -24.59
N ALA A 201 -23.79 -13.96 -23.51
CA ALA A 201 -24.68 -15.11 -23.45
C ALA A 201 -26.16 -14.71 -23.59
N ILE A 202 -26.59 -13.61 -22.95
CA ILE A 202 -27.96 -13.08 -23.10
C ILE A 202 -28.22 -12.69 -24.56
N VAL A 203 -27.30 -11.96 -25.20
CA VAL A 203 -27.43 -11.56 -26.62
C VAL A 203 -27.50 -12.79 -27.53
N ALA A 204 -26.67 -13.80 -27.28
CA ALA A 204 -26.68 -15.05 -28.04
C ALA A 204 -28.00 -15.82 -27.86
N ALA A 205 -28.52 -15.90 -26.64
CA ALA A 205 -29.80 -16.54 -26.35
C ALA A 205 -30.96 -15.85 -27.07
N GLN A 206 -31.01 -14.51 -27.03
CA GLN A 206 -32.02 -13.73 -27.76
C GLN A 206 -31.91 -13.93 -29.29
N ALA A 207 -30.70 -14.03 -29.84
CA ALA A 207 -30.49 -14.30 -31.25
C ALA A 207 -30.94 -15.73 -31.63
N ALA A 208 -30.70 -16.72 -30.77
CA ALA A 208 -31.17 -18.08 -30.97
C ALA A 208 -32.70 -18.17 -30.93
N GLU A 209 -33.35 -17.46 -30.01
CA GLU A 209 -34.81 -17.40 -29.92
C GLU A 209 -35.41 -16.77 -31.18
N ARG A 210 -34.84 -15.66 -31.69
CA ARG A 210 -35.29 -15.05 -32.95
C ARG A 210 -35.18 -16.03 -34.13
N ARG A 211 -34.05 -16.73 -34.26
CA ARG A 211 -33.85 -17.76 -35.28
C ARG A 211 -34.82 -18.93 -35.14
N ALA A 212 -35.17 -19.32 -33.91
CA ALA A 212 -36.16 -20.37 -33.67
C ALA A 212 -37.56 -19.94 -34.13
N LYS A 213 -37.97 -18.69 -33.83
CA LYS A 213 -39.24 -18.12 -34.30
C LYS A 213 -39.30 -18.02 -35.83
N GLU A 214 -38.23 -17.55 -36.47
CA GLU A 214 -38.13 -17.51 -37.94
C GLU A 214 -38.24 -18.91 -38.57
N ARG A 215 -37.61 -19.93 -37.96
CA ARG A 215 -37.75 -21.33 -38.38
C ARG A 215 -39.17 -21.85 -38.21
N GLU A 216 -39.85 -21.49 -37.13
CA GLU A 216 -41.24 -21.86 -36.91
C GLU A 216 -42.17 -21.20 -37.93
N GLU A 217 -41.99 -19.91 -38.21
CA GLU A 217 -42.77 -19.18 -39.21
C GLU A 217 -42.55 -19.73 -40.62
N THR A 218 -41.30 -20.01 -41.00
CA THR A 218 -40.99 -20.63 -42.29
C THR A 218 -41.58 -22.03 -42.40
N ALA A 219 -41.53 -22.84 -41.35
CA ALA A 219 -42.19 -24.15 -41.30
C ALA A 219 -43.71 -24.01 -41.44
N ARG A 220 -44.34 -23.06 -40.75
CA ARG A 220 -45.79 -22.77 -40.87
C ARG A 220 -46.16 -22.34 -42.29
N ARG A 221 -45.36 -21.48 -42.93
CA ARG A 221 -45.58 -21.06 -44.33
C ARG A 221 -45.46 -22.24 -45.30
N ALA A 222 -44.44 -23.07 -45.14
CA ALA A 222 -44.25 -24.27 -45.95
C ALA A 222 -45.40 -25.27 -45.77
N MET A 223 -45.91 -25.45 -44.53
CA MET A 223 -47.08 -26.27 -44.26
C MET A 223 -48.35 -25.71 -44.91
N ALA A 224 -48.60 -24.40 -44.79
CA ALA A 224 -49.76 -23.76 -45.43
C ALA A 224 -49.69 -23.85 -46.96
N GLU A 225 -48.49 -23.75 -47.55
CA GLU A 225 -48.28 -23.96 -48.97
C GLU A 225 -48.52 -25.42 -49.39
N ALA A 226 -48.03 -26.38 -48.61
CA ALA A 226 -48.30 -27.80 -48.82
C ALA A 226 -49.80 -28.14 -48.70
N GLU A 227 -50.52 -27.51 -47.77
CA GLU A 227 -51.97 -27.63 -47.61
C GLU A 227 -52.71 -27.03 -48.82
N ARG A 228 -52.27 -25.88 -49.35
CA ARG A 228 -52.83 -25.30 -50.57
C ARG A 228 -52.56 -26.17 -51.79
N ALA A 229 -51.34 -26.70 -51.94
CA ALA A 229 -50.97 -27.60 -53.03
C ALA A 229 -51.77 -28.92 -52.98
N THR A 230 -51.96 -29.50 -51.80
CA THR A 230 -52.81 -30.69 -51.63
C THR A 230 -54.30 -30.39 -51.84
N SER A 231 -54.78 -29.20 -51.46
CA SER A 231 -56.15 -28.77 -51.72
C SER A 231 -56.40 -28.46 -53.21
N ALA A 232 -55.43 -27.88 -53.91
CA ALA A 232 -55.47 -27.69 -55.37
C ALA A 232 -55.39 -29.03 -56.10
N ALA A 233 -54.53 -29.95 -55.65
CA ALA A 233 -54.49 -31.32 -56.15
C ALA A 233 -55.84 -32.04 -55.91
N ARG A 234 -56.49 -31.83 -54.75
CA ARG A 234 -57.84 -32.35 -54.46
C ARG A 234 -58.95 -31.73 -55.30
N ARG A 235 -58.80 -30.49 -55.78
CA ARG A 235 -59.76 -29.84 -56.70
C ARG A 235 -59.54 -30.24 -58.15
N LEU A 236 -58.29 -30.55 -58.52
CA LEU A 236 -57.93 -31.07 -59.84
C LEU A 236 -58.20 -32.58 -59.96
N THR A 237 -58.32 -33.31 -58.85
CA THR A 237 -58.86 -34.68 -58.84
C THR A 237 -60.40 -34.69 -58.81
N GLY A 238 -61.00 -34.05 -59.81
CA GLY A 238 -62.19 -34.62 -60.41
C GLY A 238 -61.78 -35.90 -61.13
N LEU A 239 -62.46 -37.01 -60.79
CA LEU A 239 -62.22 -38.41 -61.19
C LEU A 239 -61.25 -39.21 -60.31
N GLY A 240 -61.85 -40.08 -59.50
CA GLY A 240 -61.41 -41.47 -59.47
C GLY A 240 -60.56 -41.89 -58.28
N GLY A 241 -61.22 -42.14 -57.14
CA GLY A 241 -61.38 -43.50 -56.60
C GLY A 241 -60.16 -44.39 -56.25
N ALA A 242 -58.94 -44.07 -56.65
CA ALA A 242 -57.79 -44.98 -56.54
C ALA A 242 -56.95 -44.76 -55.27
N LEU A 243 -57.00 -43.58 -54.65
CA LEU A 243 -56.13 -43.26 -53.50
C LEU A 243 -56.73 -43.64 -52.13
N ARG A 244 -58.01 -44.03 -52.07
CA ARG A 244 -58.59 -44.67 -50.88
C ARG A 244 -57.91 -46.02 -50.59
N GLY A 245 -57.38 -46.69 -51.62
CA GLY A 245 -56.56 -47.89 -51.48
C GLY A 245 -55.16 -47.64 -50.90
N LEU A 246 -54.64 -46.41 -50.97
CA LEU A 246 -53.39 -46.03 -50.33
C LEU A 246 -53.58 -45.67 -48.84
N TRP A 247 -54.77 -45.21 -48.48
CA TRP A 247 -55.16 -44.88 -47.10
C TRP A 247 -55.23 -46.12 -46.19
N ASP A 248 -55.62 -47.29 -46.73
CA ASP A 248 -55.57 -48.55 -45.97
C ASP A 248 -54.17 -49.18 -45.92
N GLY A 249 -53.25 -48.76 -46.80
CA GLY A 249 -51.84 -49.15 -46.78
C GLY A 249 -51.03 -48.49 -45.65
N LEU A 250 -51.58 -47.44 -45.04
CA LEU A 250 -51.00 -46.76 -43.88
C LEU A 250 -51.23 -47.53 -42.56
N ARG A 251 -52.11 -48.55 -42.55
CA ARG A 251 -52.53 -49.19 -41.31
C ARG A 251 -51.70 -50.40 -40.88
N ARG A 252 -50.71 -50.83 -41.68
CA ARG A 252 -49.93 -52.05 -41.39
C ARG A 252 -48.43 -51.75 -41.23
N SER A 253 -48.09 -51.39 -39.99
CA SER A 253 -46.94 -51.89 -39.21
C SER A 253 -45.62 -52.11 -39.97
N ARG A 254 -44.68 -51.16 -39.81
CA ARG A 254 -43.20 -51.33 -39.80
C ARG A 254 -42.45 -49.99 -39.80
N VAL A 255 -43.07 -48.90 -40.24
CA VAL A 255 -42.43 -47.57 -40.31
C VAL A 255 -42.44 -46.84 -38.95
N ALA A 256 -43.54 -46.93 -38.18
CA ALA A 256 -43.62 -46.31 -36.85
C ALA A 256 -42.62 -46.92 -35.84
N ALA A 257 -42.36 -48.24 -35.92
CA ALA A 257 -41.37 -48.90 -35.08
C ALA A 257 -39.93 -48.51 -35.46
N ARG A 258 -39.68 -48.26 -36.76
CA ARG A 258 -38.36 -47.89 -37.28
C ARG A 258 -38.00 -46.45 -36.96
N ILE A 259 -38.97 -45.53 -37.00
CA ILE A 259 -38.77 -44.12 -36.59
C ILE A 259 -38.48 -44.00 -35.09
N VAL A 260 -39.13 -44.81 -34.25
CA VAL A 260 -38.85 -44.86 -32.81
C VAL A 260 -37.46 -45.46 -32.53
N GLU A 261 -37.02 -46.47 -33.29
CA GLU A 261 -35.65 -47.00 -33.20
C GLU A 261 -34.58 -45.97 -33.59
N GLU A 262 -34.82 -45.19 -34.65
CA GLU A 262 -33.88 -44.18 -35.18
C GLU A 262 -33.79 -42.92 -34.31
N LEU A 263 -34.89 -42.54 -33.64
CA LEU A 263 -34.93 -41.37 -32.75
C LEU A 263 -34.43 -41.64 -31.34
N ARG A 264 -34.42 -42.90 -30.89
CA ARG A 264 -33.91 -43.30 -29.57
C ARG A 264 -32.48 -42.81 -29.26
N PRO A 265 -31.45 -42.98 -30.11
CA PRO A 265 -30.11 -42.44 -29.83
C PRO A 265 -30.09 -40.90 -29.77
N THR A 266 -31.01 -40.23 -30.47
CA THR A 266 -31.15 -38.77 -30.39
C THR A 266 -31.76 -38.37 -29.06
N VAL A 267 -32.88 -38.98 -28.65
CA VAL A 267 -33.53 -38.70 -27.36
C VAL A 267 -32.59 -38.98 -26.19
N GLU A 268 -31.81 -40.07 -26.24
CA GLU A 268 -30.81 -40.40 -25.23
C GLU A 268 -29.70 -39.34 -25.13
N ARG A 269 -29.21 -38.82 -26.28
CA ARG A 269 -28.23 -37.72 -26.30
C ARG A 269 -28.77 -36.43 -25.68
N TRP A 270 -30.05 -36.14 -25.90
CA TRP A 270 -30.69 -34.95 -25.33
C TRP A 270 -30.87 -35.07 -23.83
N GLN A 271 -31.30 -36.24 -23.35
CA GLN A 271 -31.40 -36.52 -21.91
C GLN A 271 -30.02 -36.48 -21.22
N GLN A 272 -28.98 -37.00 -21.85
CA GLN A 272 -27.60 -36.91 -21.34
C GLN A 272 -27.08 -35.46 -21.33
N ALA A 273 -27.40 -34.65 -22.34
CA ALA A 273 -27.02 -33.25 -22.40
C ALA A 273 -27.71 -32.40 -21.32
N GLU A 274 -28.99 -32.67 -21.06
CA GLU A 274 -29.78 -32.04 -20.00
C GLU A 274 -29.25 -32.42 -18.60
N ALA A 275 -28.97 -33.71 -18.37
CA ALA A 275 -28.34 -34.18 -17.12
C ALA A 275 -26.96 -33.55 -16.90
N ALA A 276 -26.14 -33.42 -17.95
CA ALA A 276 -24.83 -32.77 -17.88
C ALA A 276 -24.93 -31.25 -17.66
N ALA A 277 -25.99 -30.59 -18.16
CA ALA A 277 -26.26 -29.18 -17.89
C ALA A 277 -26.69 -28.97 -16.42
N ALA A 278 -27.58 -29.81 -15.91
CA ALA A 278 -28.02 -29.78 -14.52
C ALA A 278 -26.86 -30.05 -13.53
N ALA A 279 -25.99 -31.02 -13.83
CA ALA A 279 -24.80 -31.31 -13.02
C ALA A 279 -23.81 -30.13 -12.99
N ARG A 280 -23.59 -29.45 -14.12
CA ARG A 280 -22.73 -28.25 -14.19
C ARG A 280 -23.30 -27.08 -13.39
N ALA A 281 -24.62 -26.87 -13.45
CA ALA A 281 -25.29 -25.84 -12.65
C ALA A 281 -25.18 -26.12 -11.14
N ALA A 282 -25.32 -27.38 -10.71
CA ALA A 282 -25.16 -27.76 -9.32
C ALA A 282 -23.73 -27.52 -8.80
N VAL A 283 -22.71 -27.88 -9.58
CA VAL A 283 -21.29 -27.65 -9.23
C VAL A 283 -20.97 -26.15 -9.18
N GLU A 284 -21.54 -25.35 -10.08
CA GLU A 284 -21.35 -23.89 -10.07
C GLU A 284 -22.00 -23.24 -8.85
N SER A 285 -23.21 -23.67 -8.48
CA SER A 285 -23.90 -23.23 -7.27
C SER A 285 -23.12 -23.57 -6.01
N ASP A 286 -22.57 -24.79 -5.91
CA ASP A 286 -21.76 -25.20 -4.76
C ASP A 286 -20.46 -24.38 -4.66
N ARG A 287 -19.80 -24.11 -5.79
CA ARG A 287 -18.63 -23.21 -5.85
C ARG A 287 -18.95 -21.79 -5.39
N ARG A 288 -20.11 -21.24 -5.76
CA ARG A 288 -20.56 -19.91 -5.31
C ARG A 288 -20.78 -19.90 -3.80
N GLN A 289 -21.49 -20.89 -3.26
CA GLN A 289 -21.71 -21.01 -1.81
C GLN A 289 -20.40 -21.17 -1.03
N GLN A 290 -19.44 -21.94 -1.54
CA GLN A 290 -18.12 -22.07 -0.91
C GLN A 290 -17.32 -20.75 -0.95
N ALA A 291 -17.41 -20.00 -2.05
CA ALA A 291 -16.77 -18.69 -2.17
C ALA A 291 -17.37 -17.66 -1.20
N GLU A 292 -18.70 -17.63 -1.05
CA GLU A 292 -19.40 -16.78 -0.08
C GLU A 292 -19.04 -17.13 1.36
N LYS A 293 -18.98 -18.43 1.71
CA LYS A 293 -18.51 -18.88 3.03
C LYS A 293 -17.08 -18.44 3.32
N ARG A 294 -16.17 -18.54 2.34
CA ARG A 294 -14.78 -18.06 2.49
C ARG A 294 -14.71 -16.55 2.63
N ALA A 295 -15.49 -15.79 1.86
CA ALA A 295 -15.55 -14.34 1.96
C ALA A 295 -16.07 -13.89 3.33
N SER A 296 -17.11 -14.55 3.84
CA SER A 296 -17.66 -14.30 5.17
C SER A 296 -16.64 -14.60 6.28
N ALA A 297 -15.93 -15.73 6.20
CA ALA A 297 -14.87 -16.07 7.15
C ALA A 297 -13.70 -15.07 7.13
N LEU A 298 -13.28 -14.60 5.95
CA LEU A 298 -12.26 -13.56 5.82
C LEU A 298 -12.73 -12.22 6.40
N SER A 299 -14.00 -11.86 6.19
CA SER A 299 -14.59 -10.64 6.78
C SER A 299 -14.63 -10.71 8.30
N ALA A 300 -14.98 -11.86 8.88
CA ALA A 300 -14.98 -12.07 10.32
C ALA A 300 -13.55 -11.94 10.91
N SER A 301 -12.56 -12.56 10.26
CA SER A 301 -11.16 -12.46 10.68
C SER A 301 -10.62 -11.02 10.56
N ALA A 302 -11.01 -10.28 9.51
CA ALA A 302 -10.64 -8.88 9.36
C ALA A 302 -11.27 -7.99 10.45
N ALA A 303 -12.51 -8.26 10.85
CA ALA A 303 -13.17 -7.55 11.95
C ALA A 303 -12.49 -7.83 13.29
N GLU A 304 -12.07 -9.07 13.54
CA GLU A 304 -11.33 -9.46 14.74
C GLU A 304 -9.95 -8.77 14.82
N LEU A 305 -9.20 -8.74 13.71
CA LEU A 305 -7.93 -8.01 13.63
C LEU A 305 -8.14 -6.49 13.83
N GLY A 306 -9.24 -5.94 13.32
CA GLY A 306 -9.64 -4.55 13.58
C GLY A 306 -9.87 -4.27 15.06
N ALA A 307 -10.59 -5.15 15.75
CA ALA A 307 -10.83 -5.04 17.18
C ALA A 307 -9.53 -5.14 18.00
N GLN A 308 -8.64 -6.07 17.66
CA GLN A 308 -7.32 -6.21 18.31
C GLN A 308 -6.45 -4.96 18.10
N ARG A 309 -6.45 -4.38 16.89
CA ARG A 309 -5.77 -3.11 16.61
C ARG A 309 -6.31 -1.98 17.48
N ASP A 310 -7.63 -1.86 17.57
CA ASP A 310 -8.27 -0.78 18.33
C ASP A 310 -8.03 -0.93 19.83
N GLU A 311 -8.01 -2.16 20.35
CA GLU A 311 -7.59 -2.45 21.73
C GLU A 311 -6.12 -2.07 21.98
N LEU A 312 -5.21 -2.42 21.08
CA LEU A 312 -3.79 -2.02 21.19
C LEU A 312 -3.62 -0.50 21.16
N ARG A 313 -4.38 0.20 20.31
CA ARG A 313 -4.39 1.67 20.27
C ARG A 313 -4.91 2.27 21.58
N ALA A 314 -5.97 1.70 22.16
CA ALA A 314 -6.52 2.13 23.44
C ALA A 314 -5.60 1.82 24.63
N ARG A 315 -4.75 0.78 24.54
CA ARG A 315 -3.69 0.52 25.51
C ARG A 315 -2.55 1.54 25.36
N LEU A 316 -2.12 1.83 24.13
CA LEU A 316 -1.09 2.84 23.83
C LEU A 316 -1.48 4.24 24.33
N SER A 317 -2.74 4.66 24.18
CA SER A 317 -3.20 5.96 24.65
C SER A 317 -3.16 6.14 26.18
N ARG A 318 -3.04 5.06 26.96
CA ARG A 318 -2.81 5.14 28.41
C ARG A 318 -1.37 5.49 28.79
N TYR A 319 -0.45 5.30 27.85
CA TYR A 319 0.98 5.58 28.00
C TYR A 319 1.41 6.83 27.22
N GLU A 320 0.51 7.44 26.43
CA GLU A 320 0.73 8.78 25.89
C GLU A 320 0.67 9.81 27.05
N PRO A 321 1.72 10.63 27.22
CA PRO A 321 1.70 11.68 28.23
C PRO A 321 0.58 12.67 27.89
N ALA A 322 -0.28 12.97 28.87
CA ALA A 322 -1.34 13.95 28.72
C ALA A 322 -0.76 15.26 28.15
N ALA A 323 -1.37 15.77 27.08
CA ALA A 323 -1.02 17.07 26.53
C ALA A 323 -1.05 18.10 27.67
N VAL A 324 0.12 18.68 27.95
CA VAL A 324 0.31 19.65 29.03
C VAL A 324 -0.62 20.83 28.77
N ALA A 325 -1.61 21.03 29.66
CA ALA A 325 -2.49 22.17 29.60
C ALA A 325 -1.67 23.48 29.63
N PRO A 326 -2.03 24.50 28.84
CA PRO A 326 -1.29 25.75 28.81
C PRO A 326 -1.33 26.42 30.19
N VAL A 327 -0.14 26.67 30.73
CA VAL A 327 0.06 27.32 32.04
C VAL A 327 -0.45 28.76 31.95
N PRO A 328 -1.40 29.20 32.80
CA PRO A 328 -1.84 30.59 32.80
C PRO A 328 -0.72 31.52 33.30
N PRO A 329 -0.61 32.75 32.75
CA PRO A 329 0.45 33.68 33.11
C PRO A 329 0.34 34.09 34.58
N ARG A 330 1.48 34.10 35.28
CA ARG A 330 1.58 34.57 36.68
C ARG A 330 1.35 36.09 36.74
N PRO A 331 0.60 36.59 37.74
CA PRO A 331 0.48 38.02 37.97
C PRO A 331 1.83 38.59 38.44
N GLN A 332 2.21 39.74 37.88
CA GLN A 332 3.44 40.46 38.23
C GLN A 332 3.24 41.35 39.46
N PRO A 333 4.30 41.59 40.26
CA PRO A 333 4.24 42.36 41.51
C PRO A 333 4.03 43.86 41.32
#